data_AF-A0A7W9V5D2-F1
#
_entry.id   AF-A0A7W9V5D2-F1
#
_cell.length_a   1.000
_cell.length_b   1.000
_cell.length_c   1.000
_cell.angle_alpha   90.00
_cell.angle_beta   90.00
_cell.angle_gamma   90.00
#
_symmetry.space_group_name_H-M   'P 1'
#
loop_
_entity.id
_entity.type
_entity.pdbx_description
1 polymer ?
#
loop_
_entity_poly.entity_id
_entity_poly.type
_entity_poly.pdbx_seq_one_letter_code
_entity_poly.pdbx_strand_id
1 'polypeptide(L)'
;MGLLLLALLPLAVHAAPDVPDSLRVSSTSTYAPGTPEWRQVRDWLAQQRTRKDVMSMGNLDRLGPIVLTYVRMLHGVQTRAPEPLPLPDQGTPDDSIAIASCIGGVRQSWLYSVETRPAGAWLLTSFATSQTADCKQADSTH
;
A
#
# COMPACT_ATOMS: atom_id res chain seq x y z
N MET A 1 3.68 -57.52 -48.67
CA MET A 1 3.07 -56.18 -48.83
C MET A 1 2.94 -55.57 -47.44
N GLY A 2 3.82 -54.65 -47.08
CA GLY A 2 3.90 -54.05 -45.74
C GLY A 2 3.00 -52.82 -45.62
N LEU A 3 2.28 -52.70 -44.51
CA LEU A 3 1.49 -51.51 -44.18
C LEU A 3 2.33 -50.56 -43.31
N LEU A 4 2.47 -49.33 -43.78
CA LEU A 4 3.16 -48.21 -43.12
C LEU A 4 2.52 -47.86 -41.77
N LEU A 5 3.35 -47.74 -40.73
CA LEU A 5 3.03 -47.06 -39.47
C LEU A 5 3.10 -45.54 -39.67
N LEU A 6 1.96 -44.85 -39.52
CA LEU A 6 1.90 -43.39 -39.40
C LEU A 6 2.02 -43.01 -37.92
N ALA A 7 3.20 -42.56 -37.51
CA ALA A 7 3.42 -41.97 -36.19
C ALA A 7 2.83 -40.55 -36.16
N LEU A 8 1.74 -40.37 -35.39
CA LEU A 8 1.18 -39.06 -35.04
C LEU A 8 2.08 -38.42 -33.97
N LEU A 9 2.88 -37.42 -34.37
CA LEU A 9 3.60 -36.54 -33.45
C LEU A 9 2.60 -35.56 -32.79
N PRO A 10 2.50 -35.50 -31.45
CA PRO A 10 1.71 -34.48 -30.80
C PRO A 10 2.39 -33.11 -30.99
N LEU A 11 1.73 -32.20 -31.69
CA LEU A 11 2.07 -30.79 -31.71
C LEU A 11 1.91 -30.25 -30.28
N ALA A 12 3.02 -30.02 -29.60
CA ALA A 12 3.03 -29.27 -28.34
C ALA A 12 2.65 -27.81 -28.66
N VAL A 13 1.38 -27.48 -28.43
CA VAL A 13 0.88 -26.11 -28.44
C VAL A 13 1.54 -25.38 -27.28
N HIS A 14 2.54 -24.55 -27.59
CA HIS A 14 3.11 -23.62 -26.62
C HIS A 14 2.08 -22.50 -26.45
N ALA A 15 1.21 -22.62 -25.45
CA ALA A 15 0.41 -21.50 -24.99
C ALA A 15 1.39 -20.41 -24.51
N ALA A 16 1.36 -19.24 -25.15
CA ALA A 16 2.07 -18.09 -24.64
C ALA A 16 1.53 -17.79 -23.22
N PRO A 17 2.38 -17.48 -22.24
CA PRO A 17 1.91 -17.11 -20.93
C PRO A 17 1.03 -15.86 -21.07
N ASP A 18 -0.23 -15.95 -20.62
CA ASP A 18 -1.12 -14.80 -20.47
C ASP A 18 -0.46 -13.82 -19.49
N VAL A 19 0.15 -12.76 -20.02
CA VAL A 19 0.62 -11.66 -19.19
C VAL A 19 -0.61 -10.85 -18.81
N PRO A 20 -0.95 -10.74 -17.51
CA PRO A 20 -2.14 -9.99 -17.11
C PRO A 20 -2.00 -8.53 -17.53
N ASP A 21 -3.07 -7.97 -18.11
CA ASP A 21 -3.13 -6.55 -18.55
C ASP A 21 -2.89 -5.55 -17.41
N SER A 22 -3.08 -6.01 -16.16
CA SER A 22 -2.79 -5.25 -14.95
C SER A 22 -2.27 -6.13 -13.83
N LEU A 23 -1.31 -5.63 -13.06
CA LEU A 23 -0.76 -6.28 -11.87
C LEU A 23 -0.92 -5.39 -10.65
N ARG A 24 -1.54 -5.93 -9.59
CA ARG A 24 -1.61 -5.26 -8.28
C ARG A 24 -0.34 -5.54 -7.49
N VAL A 25 0.43 -4.51 -7.18
CA VAL A 25 1.68 -4.63 -6.41
C VAL A 25 1.58 -3.84 -5.11
N SER A 26 2.24 -4.32 -4.06
CA SER A 26 2.29 -3.66 -2.76
C SER A 26 3.72 -3.56 -2.26
N SER A 27 4.03 -2.45 -1.59
CA SER A 27 5.28 -2.27 -0.86
C SER A 27 4.97 -1.84 0.57
N THR A 28 5.59 -2.52 1.54
CA THR A 28 5.41 -2.24 2.97
C THR A 28 6.73 -1.84 3.58
N SER A 29 6.73 -0.80 4.40
CA SER A 29 7.91 -0.32 5.12
C SER A 29 7.54 0.11 6.53
N THR A 30 8.51 -0.03 7.45
CA THR A 30 8.37 0.39 8.84
C THR A 30 9.40 1.46 9.16
N TYR A 31 8.96 2.56 9.75
CA TYR A 31 9.79 3.71 10.09
C TYR A 31 9.75 3.97 11.59
N ALA A 32 10.94 4.02 12.20
CA ALA A 32 11.09 4.32 13.61
C ALA A 32 10.75 5.80 13.91
N PRO A 33 10.28 6.13 15.13
CA PRO A 33 10.02 7.51 15.52
C PRO A 33 11.25 8.42 15.32
N GLY A 34 11.03 9.61 14.75
CA GLY A 34 12.07 10.64 14.61
C GLY A 34 12.96 10.54 13.37
N THR A 35 12.88 9.47 12.58
CA THR A 35 13.64 9.40 11.32
C THR A 35 13.09 10.40 10.28
N PRO A 36 13.88 10.78 9.25
CA PRO A 36 13.39 11.60 8.14
C PRO A 36 12.14 11.02 7.46
N GLU A 37 12.12 9.70 7.25
CA GLU A 37 11.03 8.96 6.62
C GLU A 37 9.75 9.02 7.45
N TRP A 38 9.89 8.81 8.77
CA TRP A 38 8.77 8.93 9.70
C TRP A 38 8.18 10.34 9.69
N ARG A 39 9.04 11.38 9.68
CA ARG A 39 8.60 12.79 9.59
C ARG A 39 7.86 13.05 8.29
N GLN A 40 8.35 12.51 7.18
CA GLN A 40 7.71 12.65 5.89
C GLN A 40 6.29 12.05 5.87
N VAL A 41 6.09 10.86 6.43
CA VAL A 41 4.73 10.27 6.52
C VAL A 41 3.83 11.10 7.42
N ARG A 42 4.32 11.56 8.57
CA ARG A 42 3.56 12.44 9.47
C ARG A 42 3.15 13.74 8.79
N ASP A 43 4.06 14.37 8.07
CA ASP A 43 3.82 15.64 7.38
C ASP A 43 2.84 15.45 6.22
N TRP A 44 2.92 14.33 5.50
CA TRP A 44 1.92 13.97 4.48
C TRP A 44 0.54 13.77 5.12
N LEU A 45 0.43 13.02 6.23
CA LEU A 45 -0.84 12.87 6.98
C LEU A 45 -1.41 14.24 7.40
N ALA A 46 -0.55 15.18 7.80
CA ALA A 46 -0.97 16.53 8.16
C ALA A 46 -1.49 17.32 6.96
N GLN A 47 -0.88 17.17 5.78
CA GLN A 47 -1.34 17.80 4.53
C GLN A 47 -2.68 17.26 4.06
N GLN A 48 -2.94 15.97 4.26
CA GLN A 48 -4.22 15.34 3.89
C GLN A 48 -5.39 15.69 4.83
N ARG A 49 -5.15 16.44 5.91
CA ARG A 49 -6.23 16.88 6.80
C ARG A 49 -7.06 17.95 6.12
N THR A 50 -8.29 17.62 5.76
CA THR A 50 -9.29 18.66 5.46
C THR A 50 -9.80 19.27 6.77
N ARG A 51 -10.37 20.48 6.73
CA ARG A 51 -10.95 21.14 7.92
C ARG A 51 -12.02 20.29 8.64
N LYS A 52 -12.65 19.35 7.95
CA LYS A 52 -13.66 18.45 8.54
C LYS A 52 -13.03 17.25 9.27
N ASP A 53 -11.81 16.85 8.88
CA ASP A 53 -11.19 15.60 9.35
C ASP A 53 -10.20 15.81 10.50
N VAL A 54 -9.88 17.06 10.86
CA VAL A 54 -8.90 17.40 11.91
C VAL A 54 -9.21 16.71 13.24
N MET A 55 -10.49 16.60 13.60
CA MET A 55 -10.93 15.95 14.85
C MET A 55 -10.95 14.42 14.74
N SER A 56 -11.08 13.89 13.52
CA SER A 56 -11.28 12.47 13.27
C SER A 56 -9.99 11.72 12.97
N MET A 57 -8.83 12.38 12.78
CA MET A 57 -7.59 11.70 12.35
C MET A 57 -6.59 11.46 13.48
N GLY A 58 -7.03 11.57 14.74
CA GLY A 58 -6.24 11.36 15.95
C GLY A 58 -5.07 12.35 16.11
N ASN A 59 -4.15 12.06 17.03
CA ASN A 59 -3.04 12.98 17.36
C ASN A 59 -1.76 12.59 16.60
N LEU A 60 -1.36 13.39 15.58
CA LEU A 60 -0.16 13.15 14.79
C LEU A 60 1.16 13.49 15.52
N ASP A 61 1.08 14.17 16.66
CA ASP A 61 2.25 14.41 17.53
C ASP A 61 2.55 13.21 18.44
N ARG A 62 1.63 12.25 18.53
CA ARG A 62 1.75 11.02 19.32
C ARG A 62 1.71 9.78 18.44
N LEU A 63 2.59 9.73 17.45
CA LEU A 63 2.80 8.54 16.63
C LEU A 63 4.03 7.78 17.14
N GLY A 64 3.89 6.48 17.33
CA GLY A 64 5.02 5.56 17.51
C GLY A 64 5.63 5.17 16.16
N PRO A 65 6.27 3.98 16.06
CA PRO A 65 6.69 3.44 14.78
C PRO A 65 5.53 3.45 13.77
N ILE A 66 5.84 3.78 12.52
CA ILE A 66 4.87 3.85 11.43
C ILE A 66 5.07 2.66 10.50
N VAL A 67 4.01 1.90 10.25
CA VAL A 67 3.94 0.92 9.16
C VAL A 67 3.17 1.55 8.02
N LEU A 68 3.84 1.71 6.87
CA LEU A 68 3.28 2.23 5.63
C LEU A 68 3.17 1.10 4.62
N THR A 69 1.99 0.93 4.04
CA THR A 69 1.77 0.04 2.89
C THR A 69 1.22 0.85 1.73
N TYR A 70 1.92 0.83 0.61
CA TYR A 70 1.47 1.46 -0.63
C TYR A 70 1.15 0.38 -1.66
N VAL A 71 -0.10 0.37 -2.14
CA VAL A 71 -0.58 -0.51 -3.19
C VAL A 71 -0.86 0.29 -4.45
N ARG A 72 -0.39 -0.22 -5.59
CA ARG A 72 -0.62 0.36 -6.92
C ARG A 72 -1.07 -0.69 -7.91
N MET A 73 -1.96 -0.30 -8.82
CA MET A 73 -2.23 -1.05 -10.05
C MET A 73 -1.22 -0.63 -11.12
N LEU A 74 -0.41 -1.58 -11.58
CA LEU A 74 0.48 -1.39 -12.71
C LEU A 74 -0.22 -1.90 -13.97
N HIS A 75 -0.18 -1.10 -15.03
CA HIS A 75 -0.67 -1.48 -16.36
C HIS A 75 0.53 -1.67 -17.30
N GLY A 76 0.50 -2.74 -18.11
CA GLY A 76 1.57 -3.05 -19.06
C GLY A 76 2.85 -3.63 -18.43
N VAL A 77 4.01 -3.41 -19.06
CA VAL A 77 5.31 -4.08 -18.74
C VAL A 77 5.99 -3.57 -17.47
N GLN A 78 5.35 -2.69 -16.70
CA GLN A 78 5.92 -2.21 -15.44
C GLN A 78 5.85 -3.30 -14.38
N THR A 79 7.01 -3.76 -13.90
CA THR A 79 7.14 -4.86 -12.94
C THR A 79 7.65 -4.43 -11.56
N ARG A 80 7.97 -3.14 -11.38
CA ARG A 80 8.58 -2.65 -10.14
C ARG A 80 7.50 -2.22 -9.14
N ALA A 81 7.56 -2.80 -7.94
CA ALA A 81 6.74 -2.37 -6.81
C ALA A 81 6.92 -0.86 -6.52
N PRO A 82 5.88 -0.16 -6.04
CA PRO A 82 5.98 1.26 -5.73
C PRO A 82 7.03 1.48 -4.63
N GLU A 83 7.81 2.55 -4.78
CA GLU A 83 8.61 3.04 -3.67
C GLU A 83 7.66 3.66 -2.63
N PRO A 84 7.71 3.27 -1.35
CA PRO A 84 6.77 3.77 -0.34
C PRO A 84 6.96 5.26 -0.05
N LEU A 85 8.18 5.78 -0.24
CA LEU A 85 8.52 7.19 -0.05
C LEU A 85 9.31 7.73 -1.24
N PRO A 86 9.18 9.01 -1.59
CA PRO A 86 8.23 9.98 -1.02
C PRO A 86 6.76 9.59 -1.30
N LEU A 87 5.87 9.82 -0.33
CA LEU A 87 4.44 9.66 -0.59
C LEU A 87 4.00 10.68 -1.64
N PRO A 88 3.26 10.28 -2.68
CA PRO A 88 2.94 11.18 -3.78
C PRO A 88 1.79 12.12 -3.40
N ASP A 89 1.84 13.35 -3.89
CA ASP A 89 0.80 14.36 -3.68
C ASP A 89 -0.53 13.98 -4.35
N GLN A 90 -0.44 13.26 -5.47
CA GLN A 90 -1.55 12.70 -6.23
C GLN A 90 -1.30 11.22 -6.53
N GLY A 91 -2.35 10.41 -6.52
CA GLY A 91 -2.27 9.00 -6.89
C GLY A 91 -2.92 8.70 -8.24
N THR A 92 -2.84 7.44 -8.66
CA THR A 92 -3.58 6.91 -9.82
C THR A 92 -4.87 6.24 -9.34
N PRO A 93 -5.96 6.21 -10.12
CA PRO A 93 -7.14 5.42 -9.76
C PRO A 93 -6.77 4.00 -9.32
N ASP A 94 -7.46 3.49 -8.30
CA ASP A 94 -7.22 2.21 -7.63
C ASP A 94 -5.94 2.10 -6.78
N ASP A 95 -5.13 3.15 -6.71
CA ASP A 95 -4.05 3.23 -5.72
C ASP A 95 -4.62 3.36 -4.30
N SER A 96 -3.93 2.75 -3.33
CA SER A 96 -4.29 2.87 -1.92
C SER A 96 -3.08 2.93 -1.01
N ILE A 97 -3.15 3.78 0.01
CA ILE A 97 -2.14 3.91 1.05
C ILE A 97 -2.76 3.55 2.39
N ALA A 98 -2.19 2.56 3.07
CA ALA A 98 -2.53 2.21 4.44
C ALA A 98 -1.38 2.62 5.36
N ILE A 99 -1.69 3.41 6.38
CA ILE A 99 -0.74 3.83 7.41
C ILE A 99 -1.25 3.33 8.75
N ALA A 100 -0.37 2.73 9.55
CA ALA A 100 -0.66 2.39 10.93
C ALA A 100 0.46 2.89 11.84
N SER A 101 0.09 3.40 13.01
CA SER A 101 1.02 3.74 14.08
C SER A 101 0.50 3.21 15.41
N CYS A 102 1.41 2.93 16.32
CA CYS A 102 1.15 2.16 17.52
C CYS A 102 2.09 2.65 18.61
N ILE A 103 1.53 3.17 19.71
CA ILE A 103 2.29 3.71 20.84
C ILE A 103 1.44 3.66 22.10
N GLY A 104 2.05 3.27 23.24
CA GLY A 104 1.38 3.37 24.54
C GLY A 104 0.06 2.59 24.64
N GLY A 105 -0.04 1.45 23.92
CA GLY A 105 -1.24 0.61 23.91
C GLY A 105 -2.34 1.07 22.94
N VAL A 106 -2.13 2.15 22.18
CA VAL A 106 -3.10 2.67 21.21
C VAL A 106 -2.58 2.49 19.79
N ARG A 107 -3.37 1.84 18.95
CA ARG A 107 -3.15 1.76 17.50
C ARG A 107 -4.04 2.77 16.80
N GLN A 108 -3.45 3.53 15.89
CA GLN A 108 -4.13 4.40 14.95
C GLN A 108 -3.88 3.88 13.54
N SER A 109 -4.90 3.92 12.69
CA SER A 109 -4.79 3.49 11.31
C SER A 109 -5.58 4.40 10.38
N TRP A 110 -4.98 4.69 9.23
CA TRP A 110 -5.54 5.48 8.15
C TRP A 110 -5.50 4.66 6.86
N LEU A 111 -6.60 4.64 6.12
CA LEU A 111 -6.66 4.11 4.77
C LEU A 111 -7.06 5.22 3.83
N TYR A 112 -6.22 5.44 2.83
CA TYR A 112 -6.48 6.36 1.73
C TYR A 112 -6.65 5.60 0.43
N SER A 113 -7.53 6.11 -0.41
CA SER A 113 -7.77 5.61 -1.75
C SER A 113 -7.88 6.79 -2.71
N VAL A 114 -7.50 6.60 -3.96
CA VAL A 114 -7.63 7.64 -4.98
C VAL A 114 -9.03 7.60 -5.55
N GLU A 115 -9.76 8.71 -5.46
CA GLU A 115 -11.02 8.86 -6.19
C GLU A 115 -10.76 9.11 -7.68
N THR A 116 -11.65 8.61 -8.54
CA THR A 116 -11.61 8.92 -9.97
C THR A 116 -11.99 10.39 -10.24
N ARG A 117 -12.73 11.05 -9.32
CA ARG A 117 -13.12 12.47 -9.40
C ARG A 117 -13.24 13.08 -8.00
N PRO A 118 -12.53 14.19 -7.66
CA PRO A 118 -11.53 14.87 -8.49
C PRO A 118 -10.32 13.97 -8.75
N ALA A 119 -9.82 13.99 -9.98
CA ALA A 119 -8.83 13.02 -10.44
C ALA A 119 -7.53 13.10 -9.63
N GLY A 120 -7.12 11.97 -9.07
CA GLY A 120 -5.81 11.81 -8.42
C GLY A 120 -5.75 12.27 -6.96
N ALA A 121 -6.85 12.78 -6.39
CA ALA A 121 -6.88 13.19 -4.99
C ALA A 121 -6.95 11.98 -4.04
N TRP A 122 -6.17 12.03 -2.97
CA TRP A 122 -6.24 11.06 -1.89
C TRP A 122 -7.44 11.35 -0.99
N LEU A 123 -8.37 10.38 -0.90
CA LEU A 123 -9.48 10.44 0.03
C LEU A 123 -9.21 9.50 1.20
N LEU A 124 -9.39 10.00 2.43
CA LEU A 124 -9.44 9.15 3.61
C LEU A 124 -10.73 8.31 3.58
N THR A 125 -10.62 7.03 3.30
CA THR A 125 -11.75 6.10 3.23
C THR A 125 -12.02 5.41 4.55
N SER A 126 -11.01 5.28 5.40
CA SER A 126 -11.17 4.74 6.76
C SER A 126 -10.16 5.34 7.72
N PHE A 127 -10.64 5.65 8.92
CA PHE A 127 -9.79 5.90 10.07
C PHE A 127 -10.31 5.10 11.26
N ALA A 128 -9.41 4.44 11.97
CA ALA A 128 -9.74 3.69 13.16
C ALA A 128 -8.68 3.88 14.25
N THR A 129 -9.15 3.95 15.49
CA THR A 129 -8.34 3.83 16.69
C THR A 129 -8.78 2.61 17.48
N SER A 130 -7.83 1.88 18.04
CA SER A 130 -8.12 0.76 18.92
C SER A 130 -7.10 0.68 20.05
N GLN A 131 -7.55 0.23 21.22
CA GLN A 131 -6.64 -0.21 22.26
C GLN A 131 -6.16 -1.61 21.91
N THR A 132 -4.85 -1.82 21.85
CA THR A 132 -4.29 -3.15 21.60
C THR A 132 -3.12 -3.41 22.54
N ALA A 133 -3.16 -4.57 23.21
CA ALA A 133 -2.08 -5.05 24.04
C ALA A 133 -0.80 -5.29 23.22
N ASP A 134 -0.94 -5.62 21.93
CA ASP A 134 0.18 -5.88 21.02
C ASP A 134 1.04 -4.62 20.77
N CYS A 135 0.48 -3.42 21.01
CA CYS A 135 1.27 -2.20 20.94
C CYS A 135 2.36 -2.12 21.99
N LYS A 136 2.22 -2.85 23.11
CA LYS A 136 3.23 -2.89 24.17
C LYS A 136 4.50 -3.65 23.76
N GLN A 137 4.37 -4.55 22.79
CA GLN A 137 5.46 -5.44 22.35
C GLN A 137 6.35 -4.78 21.29
N ALA A 138 5.79 -3.89 20.47
CA ALA A 138 6.56 -3.05 19.52
C ALA A 138 7.44 -2.01 20.22
N ASP A 139 7.00 -1.49 21.39
CA ASP A 139 7.78 -0.54 22.20
C ASP A 139 8.93 -1.20 22.99
N SER A 140 8.96 -2.54 23.11
CA SER A 140 9.90 -3.27 23.98
C SER A 140 11.15 -3.81 23.27
N THR A 141 11.31 -3.55 21.96
CA THR A 141 12.45 -4.06 21.17
C THR A 141 13.43 -2.92 20.84
N HIS A 142 13.88 -2.21 21.87
CA HIS A 142 14.86 -1.14 21.74
C HIS A 142 15.97 -1.23 22.79
#